data_AF-A0ABC8IYY5-F1
#
_entry.id   AF-A0ABC8IYY5-F1
#
_cell.length_a   1.000
_cell.length_b   1.000
_cell.length_c   1.000
_cell.angle_alpha   90.00
_cell.angle_beta   90.00
_cell.angle_gamma   90.00
#
_symmetry.space_group_name_H-M   'P 1'
#
loop_
_entity.id
_entity.type
_entity.pdbx_description
1 polymer ?
#
loop_
_entity_poly.entity_id
_entity_poly.type
_entity_poly.pdbx_seq_one_letter_code
_entity_poly.pdbx_strand_id
1 'polypeptide(L)'
;MMRLSIGSNDTATEEAVKRVKFILRNLSDGEITISAYDTAWVALIDAGDKTPAFPSAVKWIASNQLSDGSWGDAHLFSYHDRLINTLACVVALTTWTLL
;
A
#
# COMPACT_ATOMS: atom_id res chain seq x y z
N MET A 1 39.88 34.78 -9.29
CA MET A 1 39.54 33.53 -9.99
C MET A 1 38.70 32.68 -9.05
N MET A 2 37.38 32.77 -9.16
CA MET A 2 36.42 32.10 -8.28
C MET A 2 36.20 30.67 -8.79
N ARG A 3 36.64 29.66 -8.03
CA ARG A 3 36.35 28.26 -8.32
C ARG A 3 34.88 28.00 -7.97
N LEU A 4 34.07 27.71 -8.98
CA LEU A 4 32.70 27.20 -8.80
C LEU A 4 32.78 25.81 -8.13
N SER A 5 32.05 25.64 -7.03
CA SER A 5 31.94 24.38 -6.28
C SER A 5 31.32 23.27 -7.13
N ILE A 6 32.14 22.31 -7.56
CA ILE A 6 31.69 21.08 -8.23
C ILE A 6 31.35 19.98 -7.20
N GLY A 7 31.75 20.11 -5.94
CA GLY A 7 31.65 19.04 -4.92
C GLY A 7 30.24 18.66 -4.42
N SER A 8 29.20 19.44 -4.74
CA SER A 8 27.82 19.16 -4.26
C SER A 8 27.04 18.17 -5.14
N ASN A 9 27.30 18.14 -6.45
CA ASN A 9 26.56 17.26 -7.36
C ASN A 9 27.17 15.85 -7.43
N ASP A 10 28.48 15.73 -7.27
CA ASP A 10 29.18 14.44 -7.34
C ASP A 10 28.80 13.53 -6.16
N THR A 11 28.74 14.10 -4.95
CA THR A 11 28.34 13.38 -3.72
C THR A 11 26.88 12.92 -3.78
N ALA A 12 25.96 13.79 -4.20
CA ALA A 12 24.54 13.44 -4.39
C ALA A 12 24.37 12.35 -5.45
N THR A 13 25.16 12.40 -6.53
CA THR A 13 25.14 11.37 -7.59
C THR A 13 25.65 10.03 -7.05
N GLU A 14 26.74 10.02 -6.28
CA GLU A 14 27.24 8.80 -5.65
C GLU A 14 26.22 8.16 -4.69
N GLU A 15 25.51 8.98 -3.92
CA GLU A 15 24.44 8.49 -3.04
C GLU A 15 23.26 7.92 -3.83
N ALA A 16 22.83 8.58 -4.90
CA ALA A 16 21.79 8.06 -5.78
C ALA A 16 22.19 6.73 -6.41
N VAL A 17 23.44 6.61 -6.90
CA VAL A 17 23.98 5.35 -7.43
C VAL A 17 24.02 4.26 -6.36
N LYS A 18 24.40 4.59 -5.12
CA LYS A 18 24.35 3.64 -3.99
C LYS A 18 22.93 3.16 -3.72
N ARG A 19 21.93 4.04 -3.73
CA ARG A 19 20.51 3.68 -3.53
C ARG A 19 19.99 2.79 -4.64
N VAL A 20 20.23 3.12 -5.91
CA VAL A 20 19.80 2.30 -7.05
C VAL A 20 20.47 0.91 -6.99
N LYS A 21 21.77 0.84 -6.72
CA LYS A 21 22.47 -0.44 -6.54
C LYS A 21 21.90 -1.24 -5.36
N PHE A 22 21.49 -0.58 -4.29
CA PHE A 22 20.84 -1.24 -3.17
C PHE A 22 19.50 -1.84 -3.58
N ILE A 23 18.63 -1.09 -4.27
CA ILE A 23 17.35 -1.60 -4.78
C ILE A 23 17.57 -2.81 -5.70
N LEU A 24 18.45 -2.69 -6.69
CA LEU A 24 18.73 -3.77 -7.66
C LEU A 24 19.25 -5.06 -7.00
N ARG A 25 19.98 -4.95 -5.89
CA ARG A 25 20.51 -6.11 -5.15
C ARG A 25 19.48 -6.78 -4.26
N ASN A 26 18.42 -6.07 -3.89
CA ASN A 26 17.36 -6.56 -3.00
C ASN A 26 16.05 -6.83 -3.75
N LEU A 27 16.10 -6.98 -5.09
CA LEU A 27 14.94 -7.39 -5.87
C LEU A 27 14.51 -8.81 -5.46
N SER A 28 13.22 -8.98 -5.25
CA SER A 28 12.56 -10.23 -4.92
C SER A 28 11.31 -10.41 -5.79
N ASP A 29 10.20 -10.87 -5.22
CA ASP A 29 8.95 -11.14 -5.96
C ASP A 29 8.22 -9.87 -6.45
N GLY A 30 8.74 -8.69 -6.10
CA GLY A 30 8.26 -7.39 -6.55
C GLY A 30 8.02 -6.44 -5.37
N GLU A 31 8.13 -5.14 -5.64
CA GLU A 31 7.77 -4.08 -4.70
C GLU A 31 6.56 -3.33 -5.28
N ILE A 32 5.39 -3.58 -4.71
CA ILE A 32 4.11 -3.03 -5.17
C ILE A 32 3.27 -2.60 -3.96
N THR A 33 2.46 -1.55 -4.15
CA THR A 33 1.49 -1.10 -3.16
C THR A 33 0.37 -2.12 -2.98
N ILE A 34 -0.27 -2.08 -1.81
CA ILE A 34 -1.37 -3.01 -1.47
C ILE A 34 -2.65 -2.56 -2.18
N SER A 35 -3.35 -3.52 -2.80
CA SER A 35 -4.70 -3.34 -3.33
C SER A 35 -5.75 -3.55 -2.24
N ALA A 36 -6.52 -2.51 -1.93
CA ALA A 36 -7.56 -2.60 -0.91
C ALA A 36 -8.69 -3.55 -1.34
N TYR A 37 -9.08 -3.52 -2.61
CA TYR A 37 -10.03 -4.43 -3.21
C TYR A 37 -9.63 -5.90 -3.06
N ASP A 38 -8.41 -6.27 -3.46
CA ASP A 38 -7.96 -7.67 -3.36
C ASP A 38 -7.81 -8.11 -1.90
N THR A 39 -7.34 -7.23 -1.03
CA THR A 39 -7.23 -7.50 0.41
C THR A 39 -8.61 -7.73 1.04
N ALA A 40 -9.64 -6.99 0.60
CA ALA A 40 -11.02 -7.21 1.03
C ALA A 40 -11.56 -8.57 0.60
N TRP A 41 -11.24 -9.04 -0.62
CA TRP A 41 -11.58 -10.39 -1.05
C TRP A 41 -10.91 -11.48 -0.21
N VAL A 42 -9.63 -11.30 0.13
CA VAL A 42 -8.93 -12.23 1.04
C VAL A 42 -9.55 -12.19 2.44
N ALA A 43 -9.93 -11.02 2.92
CA ALA A 43 -10.54 -10.84 4.23
C ALA A 43 -11.90 -11.54 4.37
N LEU A 44 -12.62 -11.78 3.28
CA LEU A 44 -13.93 -12.45 3.27
C LEU A 44 -13.86 -13.98 3.41
N ILE A 45 -12.67 -14.59 3.33
CA ILE A 45 -12.52 -16.04 3.39
C ILE A 45 -12.80 -16.53 4.82
N ASP A 46 -13.74 -17.47 4.97
CA ASP A 46 -14.06 -18.16 6.23
C ASP A 46 -13.04 -19.28 6.49
N ALA A 47 -12.57 -19.39 7.74
CA ALA A 47 -11.70 -20.48 8.20
C ALA A 47 -12.42 -21.84 8.31
N GLY A 48 -13.75 -21.86 8.17
CA GLY A 48 -14.62 -23.02 8.32
C GLY A 48 -15.37 -23.05 9.66
N ASP A 49 -15.16 -22.04 10.51
CA ASP A 49 -15.75 -21.92 11.84
C ASP A 49 -16.45 -20.56 12.05
N LYS A 50 -16.77 -19.85 10.97
CA LYS A 50 -17.36 -18.49 10.97
C LYS A 50 -16.41 -17.44 11.54
N THR A 51 -15.11 -17.64 11.35
CA THR A 51 -14.08 -16.64 11.63
C THR A 51 -13.27 -16.34 10.36
N PRO A 52 -12.62 -15.16 10.25
CA PRO A 52 -11.78 -14.86 9.10
C PRO A 52 -10.58 -15.81 9.03
N ALA A 53 -10.38 -16.49 7.91
CA ALA A 53 -9.19 -17.31 7.65
C ALA A 53 -7.91 -16.47 7.67
N PHE A 54 -8.01 -15.18 7.31
CA PHE A 54 -6.91 -14.22 7.30
C PHE A 54 -7.23 -12.97 8.13
N PRO A 55 -7.15 -13.05 9.47
CA PRO A 55 -7.46 -11.91 10.35
C PRO A 55 -6.57 -10.68 10.10
N SER A 56 -5.36 -10.89 9.58
CA SER A 56 -4.44 -9.81 9.19
C SER A 56 -4.98 -8.97 8.04
N ALA A 57 -5.70 -9.55 7.08
CA ALA A 57 -6.34 -8.82 5.99
C ALA A 57 -7.47 -7.91 6.52
N VAL A 58 -8.31 -8.45 7.41
CA VAL A 58 -9.35 -7.67 8.09
C VAL A 58 -8.75 -6.50 8.87
N LYS A 59 -7.69 -6.76 9.64
CA LYS A 59 -6.96 -5.71 10.40
C LYS A 59 -6.35 -4.65 9.49
N TRP A 60 -5.79 -5.06 8.35
CA TRP A 60 -5.23 -4.13 7.37
C TRP A 60 -6.31 -3.17 6.87
N ILE A 61 -7.48 -3.68 6.49
CA ILE A 61 -8.60 -2.84 6.03
C ILE A 61 -8.97 -1.81 7.10
N ALA A 62 -9.19 -2.25 8.34
CA ALA A 62 -9.55 -1.35 9.44
C ALA A 62 -8.50 -0.27 9.75
N SER A 63 -7.21 -0.57 9.50
CA SER A 63 -6.10 0.34 9.85
C SER A 63 -5.70 1.29 8.71
N ASN A 64 -6.23 1.11 7.50
CA ASN A 64 -5.79 1.82 6.29
C ASN A 64 -6.93 2.58 5.58
N GLN A 65 -8.03 2.86 6.30
CA GLN A 65 -9.03 3.80 5.80
C GLN A 65 -8.40 5.19 5.64
N LEU A 66 -8.66 5.85 4.52
CA LEU A 66 -8.24 7.24 4.31
C LEU A 66 -9.07 8.18 5.18
N SER A 67 -8.58 9.40 5.39
CA SER A 67 -9.24 10.40 6.24
C SER A 67 -10.62 10.85 5.74
N ASP A 68 -10.92 10.66 4.45
CA ASP A 68 -12.22 10.93 3.85
C ASP A 68 -13.21 9.75 3.95
N GLY A 69 -12.80 8.66 4.61
CA GLY A 69 -13.59 7.45 4.79
C GLY A 69 -13.48 6.43 3.64
N SER A 70 -12.75 6.75 2.57
CA SER A 70 -12.55 5.84 1.43
C SER A 70 -11.33 4.92 1.60
N TRP A 71 -11.21 3.93 0.72
CA TRP A 71 -9.99 3.16 0.48
C TRP A 71 -9.55 3.34 -0.98
N GLY A 72 -8.25 3.24 -1.24
CA GLY A 72 -7.65 3.40 -2.57
C GLY A 72 -6.32 4.13 -2.53
N ASP A 73 -5.90 4.69 -3.66
CA ASP A 73 -4.65 5.47 -3.74
C ASP A 73 -4.80 6.81 -3.00
N ALA A 74 -3.87 7.08 -2.07
CA ALA A 74 -3.87 8.28 -1.24
C ALA A 74 -3.39 9.55 -1.97
N HIS A 75 -2.65 9.40 -3.07
CA HIS A 75 -2.01 10.48 -3.80
C HIS A 75 -2.64 10.73 -5.18
N LEU A 76 -3.30 9.73 -5.76
CA LEU A 76 -4.02 9.85 -7.03
C LEU A 76 -5.51 9.53 -6.84
N PHE A 77 -6.35 10.56 -6.92
CA PHE A 77 -7.80 10.38 -6.78
C PHE A 77 -8.45 9.95 -8.10
N SER A 78 -9.15 8.81 -8.08
CA SER A 78 -10.02 8.34 -9.16
C SER A 78 -11.32 7.80 -8.58
N TYR A 79 -12.46 8.22 -9.13
CA TYR A 79 -13.77 7.73 -8.66
C TYR A 79 -13.89 6.21 -8.76
N HIS A 80 -13.42 5.62 -9.87
CA HIS A 80 -13.48 4.17 -10.05
C HIS A 80 -12.65 3.44 -9.00
N ASP A 81 -11.44 3.94 -8.71
CA ASP A 81 -10.56 3.40 -7.68
C ASP A 81 -11.21 3.51 -6.29
N ARG A 82 -11.66 4.71 -5.91
CA ARG A 82 -12.25 4.93 -4.59
C ARG A 82 -13.52 4.14 -4.38
N LEU A 83 -14.44 4.12 -5.34
CA LEU A 83 -15.72 3.44 -5.18
C LEU A 83 -15.56 1.93 -5.05
N ILE A 84 -14.75 1.30 -5.91
CA ILE A 84 -14.61 -0.17 -5.89
C ILE A 84 -13.87 -0.67 -4.65
N ASN A 85 -12.78 0.01 -4.27
CA ASN A 85 -12.03 -0.32 -3.06
C ASN A 85 -12.88 -0.11 -1.81
N THR A 86 -13.55 1.05 -1.70
CA THR A 86 -14.36 1.38 -0.52
C THR A 86 -15.52 0.40 -0.35
N LEU A 87 -16.24 0.08 -1.42
CA LEU A 87 -17.35 -0.87 -1.35
C LEU A 87 -16.86 -2.25 -0.88
N ALA A 88 -15.77 -2.76 -1.46
CA ALA A 88 -15.22 -4.05 -1.07
C ALA A 88 -14.79 -4.07 0.41
N CYS A 89 -14.11 -3.03 0.88
CA CYS A 89 -13.70 -2.91 2.28
C CYS A 89 -14.88 -2.84 3.25
N VAL A 90 -15.91 -2.07 2.93
CA VAL A 90 -17.14 -1.99 3.76
C VAL A 90 -17.83 -3.35 3.81
N VAL A 91 -17.96 -4.05 2.69
CA VAL A 91 -18.52 -5.42 2.65
C VAL A 91 -17.70 -6.35 3.56
N ALA A 92 -16.37 -6.36 3.43
CA ALA A 92 -15.51 -7.19 4.27
C ALA A 92 -15.66 -6.92 5.78
N LEU A 93 -15.67 -5.64 6.19
CA LEU A 93 -15.81 -5.28 7.61
C LEU A 93 -17.21 -5.60 8.17
N THR A 94 -18.26 -5.39 7.37
CA THR A 94 -19.63 -5.69 7.78
C THR A 94 -19.91 -7.19 7.87
N THR A 95 -19.33 -8.02 7.00
CA THR A 95 -19.44 -9.49 7.09
C THR A 95 -18.97 -10.03 8.44
N TRP A 96 -17.91 -9.45 9.00
CA TRP A 96 -17.36 -9.89 10.29
C TRP A 96 -17.90 -9.12 11.49
N THR A 97 -18.95 -8.30 11.31
CA THR A 97 -19.61 -7.51 12.37
C THR A 97 -18.63 -6.66 13.18
N LEU A 98 -17.64 -6.08 12.52
CA LEU A 98 -16.67 -5.15 13.12
C LEU A 98 -17.11 -3.67 12.98
N LEU A 99 -18.37 -3.44 12.63
CA LEU A 99 -19.04 -2.13 12.56
C LEU A 99 -20.26 -2.11 13.47
#